data_AF-A0A142EX62-F1
#
_entry.id   AF-A0A142EX62-F1
#
_cell.length_a   1.000
_cell.length_b   1.000
_cell.length_c   1.000
_cell.angle_alpha   90.00
_cell.angle_beta   90.00
_cell.angle_gamma   90.00
#
_symmetry.space_group_name_H-M   'P 1'
#
loop_
_entity.id
_entity.type
_entity.pdbx_description
1 polymer ?
#
loop_
_entity_poly.entity_id
_entity_poly.type
_entity_poly.pdbx_seq_one_letter_code
_entity_poly.pdbx_strand_id
1 'polypeptide(L)'
;ITEDMKKKIALFTDVPENAVIESRDAKTLYSIPLALQAQGMDQIVVDHFGFDVPDADMRAWTQLEHKVQHLTHITKIALVGKYVALKDAYISVAEALKHAGYYWDSDIDLQMFQAEDVNDDNVESLLQGFDGILVPGGFGDRGLEGKIAAIRYAREN
;
A
#
# COMPACT_ATOMS: atom_id res chain seq x y z
N ILE A 1 -7.59 -21.40 -10.62
CA ILE A 1 -8.37 -21.97 -11.75
C ILE A 1 -8.00 -23.44 -11.95
N THR A 2 -8.86 -24.26 -12.56
CA THR A 2 -8.52 -25.68 -12.80
C THR A 2 -7.50 -25.82 -13.93
N GLU A 3 -6.76 -26.94 -13.96
CA GLU A 3 -5.82 -27.23 -15.05
C GLU A 3 -6.52 -27.32 -16.40
N ASP A 4 -7.74 -27.85 -16.46
CA ASP A 4 -8.55 -27.86 -17.69
C ASP A 4 -8.89 -26.45 -18.19
N MET A 5 -9.11 -25.49 -17.27
CA MET A 5 -9.33 -24.09 -17.66
C MET A 5 -8.03 -23.46 -18.20
N LYS A 6 -6.87 -23.74 -17.57
CA LYS A 6 -5.57 -23.27 -18.07
C LYS A 6 -5.30 -23.78 -19.49
N LYS A 7 -5.54 -25.08 -19.74
CA LYS A 7 -5.42 -25.68 -21.08
C LYS A 7 -6.29 -25.01 -22.12
N LYS A 8 -7.54 -24.69 -21.78
CA LYS A 8 -8.44 -23.97 -22.69
C LYS A 8 -7.96 -22.56 -22.98
N ILE A 9 -7.51 -21.82 -21.96
CA ILE A 9 -6.97 -20.47 -22.14
C ILE A 9 -5.75 -20.54 -23.07
N ALA A 10 -4.78 -21.41 -22.75
CA ALA A 10 -3.58 -21.64 -23.55
C ALA A 10 -3.91 -21.92 -25.02
N LEU A 11 -4.86 -22.82 -25.28
CA LEU A 11 -5.34 -23.16 -26.63
C LEU A 11 -5.95 -21.96 -27.36
N PHE A 12 -6.75 -21.13 -26.68
CA PHE A 12 -7.43 -19.99 -27.32
C PHE A 12 -6.54 -18.77 -27.53
N THR A 13 -5.48 -18.63 -26.73
CA THR A 13 -4.59 -17.46 -26.80
C THR A 13 -3.23 -17.77 -27.43
N ASP A 14 -2.99 -19.01 -27.86
CA ASP A 14 -1.73 -19.48 -28.46
C ASP A 14 -0.51 -19.19 -27.56
N VAL A 15 -0.64 -19.50 -26.27
CA VAL A 15 0.46 -19.38 -25.29
C VAL A 15 0.74 -20.75 -24.65
N PRO A 16 1.98 -21.01 -24.20
CA PRO A 16 2.30 -22.22 -23.46
C PRO A 16 1.40 -22.39 -22.22
N GLU A 17 1.00 -23.62 -21.90
CA GLU A 17 0.14 -23.90 -20.72
C GLU A 17 0.75 -23.42 -19.41
N ASN A 18 2.07 -23.56 -19.25
CA ASN A 18 2.82 -23.08 -18.09
C ASN A 18 2.88 -21.54 -18.02
N ALA A 19 2.65 -20.83 -19.12
CA ALA A 19 2.58 -19.36 -19.15
C ALA A 19 1.19 -18.81 -18.76
N VAL A 20 0.21 -19.67 -18.45
CA VAL A 20 -1.09 -19.25 -17.92
C VAL A 20 -1.01 -19.10 -16.39
N ILE A 21 -0.68 -17.88 -15.95
CA ILE A 21 -0.47 -17.54 -14.53
C ILE A 21 -1.76 -17.00 -13.90
N GLU A 22 -2.15 -17.56 -12.75
CA GLU A 22 -3.30 -17.10 -11.99
C GLU A 22 -2.94 -15.89 -11.12
N SER A 23 -3.61 -14.75 -11.34
CA SER A 23 -3.48 -13.54 -10.53
C SER A 23 -4.71 -13.36 -9.64
N ARG A 24 -4.68 -13.96 -8.44
CA ARG A 24 -5.77 -13.88 -7.46
C ARG A 24 -5.64 -12.63 -6.60
N ASP A 25 -6.76 -12.20 -6.02
CA ASP A 25 -6.75 -11.18 -4.97
C ASP A 25 -5.84 -11.64 -3.81
N ALA A 26 -4.91 -10.77 -3.44
CA ALA A 26 -3.91 -11.02 -2.42
C ALA A 26 -4.27 -10.28 -1.12
N LYS A 27 -3.90 -10.87 0.03
CA LYS A 27 -4.11 -10.23 1.34
C LYS A 27 -3.30 -8.94 1.50
N THR A 28 -2.11 -8.93 0.93
CA THR A 28 -1.18 -7.78 0.95
C THR A 28 -0.52 -7.66 -0.42
N LEU A 29 -0.06 -6.45 -0.77
CA LEU A 29 0.78 -6.21 -1.95
C LEU A 29 2.00 -7.15 -1.98
N TYR A 30 2.60 -7.41 -0.81
CA TYR A 30 3.82 -8.21 -0.69
C TYR A 30 3.60 -9.71 -0.92
N SER A 31 2.35 -10.19 -0.85
CA SER A 31 2.02 -11.59 -1.15
C SER A 31 2.00 -11.86 -2.67
N ILE A 32 1.85 -10.83 -3.52
CA ILE A 32 1.75 -10.99 -4.97
C ILE A 32 3.02 -11.60 -5.58
N PRO A 33 4.24 -11.08 -5.31
CA PRO A 33 5.46 -11.67 -5.89
C PRO A 33 5.67 -13.13 -5.51
N LEU A 34 5.35 -13.51 -4.26
CA LEU A 34 5.46 -14.89 -3.79
C LEU A 34 4.47 -15.82 -4.51
N ALA A 35 3.23 -15.36 -4.73
CA ALA A 35 2.21 -16.12 -5.44
C ALA A 35 2.52 -16.30 -6.94
N LEU A 36 3.18 -15.31 -7.55
CA LEU A 36 3.67 -15.40 -8.93
C LEU A 36 4.87 -16.35 -9.04
N GLN A 37 5.85 -16.25 -8.13
CA GLN A 37 7.00 -17.16 -8.08
C GLN A 37 6.58 -18.61 -7.83
N ALA A 38 5.57 -18.85 -6.98
CA ALA A 38 5.04 -20.21 -6.74
C ALA A 38 4.47 -20.87 -8.01
N GLN A 39 4.17 -20.09 -9.05
CA GLN A 39 3.70 -20.56 -10.35
C GLN A 39 4.82 -20.57 -11.43
N GLY A 40 6.05 -20.22 -11.05
CA GLY A 40 7.21 -20.18 -11.97
C GLY A 40 7.20 -19.00 -12.95
N MET A 41 6.43 -17.94 -12.67
CA MET A 41 6.29 -16.79 -13.59
C MET A 41 7.63 -16.11 -13.89
N ASP A 42 8.47 -15.93 -12.87
CA ASP A 42 9.81 -15.37 -12.99
C ASP A 42 10.74 -16.26 -13.83
N GLN A 43 10.72 -17.57 -13.61
CA GLN A 43 11.53 -18.51 -14.39
C GLN A 43 11.14 -18.53 -15.87
N ILE A 44 9.84 -18.44 -16.19
CA ILE A 44 9.37 -18.36 -17.58
C ILE A 44 9.96 -17.13 -18.28
N VAL A 45 10.09 -16.00 -17.58
CA VAL A 45 10.71 -14.79 -18.12
C VAL A 45 12.22 -15.00 -18.33
N VAL A 46 12.92 -15.59 -17.35
CA VAL A 46 14.35 -15.92 -17.44
C VAL A 46 14.65 -16.82 -18.64
N ASP A 47 13.89 -17.90 -18.80
CA ASP A 47 14.03 -18.87 -19.89
C ASP A 47 13.75 -18.22 -21.25
N HIS A 48 12.71 -17.38 -21.34
CA HIS A 48 12.33 -16.71 -22.59
C HIS A 48 13.45 -15.81 -23.12
N PHE A 49 14.16 -15.10 -22.23
CA PHE A 49 15.28 -14.24 -22.61
C PHE A 49 16.64 -14.95 -22.63
N GLY A 50 16.69 -16.23 -22.26
CA GLY A 50 17.91 -17.03 -22.24
C GLY A 50 18.93 -16.55 -21.21
N PHE A 51 18.48 -16.01 -20.07
CA PHE A 51 19.36 -15.58 -19.00
C PHE A 51 19.87 -16.79 -18.19
N ASP A 52 21.17 -16.80 -17.90
CA ASP A 52 21.79 -17.75 -16.97
C ASP A 52 21.98 -17.05 -15.62
N VAL A 53 20.96 -17.16 -14.76
CA VAL A 53 20.91 -16.53 -13.45
C VAL A 53 20.41 -17.54 -12.41
N PRO A 54 20.84 -17.43 -11.14
CA PRO A 54 20.33 -18.29 -10.09
C PRO A 54 18.86 -17.97 -9.77
N ASP A 55 18.18 -18.91 -9.10
CA ASP A 55 16.84 -18.70 -8.55
C ASP A 55 16.79 -17.44 -7.67
N ALA A 56 15.67 -16.72 -7.75
CA ALA A 56 15.48 -15.50 -6.98
C ALA A 56 15.37 -15.80 -5.47
N ASP A 57 16.28 -15.22 -4.69
CA ASP A 57 16.25 -15.30 -3.22
C ASP A 57 15.15 -14.40 -2.64
N MET A 58 14.04 -15.03 -2.25
CA MET A 58 12.87 -14.33 -1.70
C MET A 58 12.84 -14.23 -0.17
N ARG A 59 13.92 -14.60 0.55
CA ARG A 59 13.91 -14.63 2.03
C ARG A 59 13.51 -13.31 2.67
N ALA A 60 14.07 -12.19 2.20
CA ALA A 60 13.73 -10.86 2.70
C ALA A 60 12.26 -10.50 2.43
N TRP A 61 11.73 -10.92 1.27
CA TRP A 61 10.35 -10.67 0.88
C TRP A 61 9.36 -11.48 1.71
N THR A 62 9.66 -12.76 1.94
CA THR A 62 8.87 -13.63 2.84
C THR A 62 8.86 -13.09 4.27
N GLN A 63 10.00 -12.59 4.77
CA GLN A 63 10.06 -11.96 6.09
C GLN A 63 9.20 -10.68 6.17
N LEU A 64 9.25 -9.84 5.15
CA LEU A 64 8.41 -8.63 5.07
C LEU A 64 6.93 -8.98 5.03
N GLU A 65 6.52 -9.90 4.16
CA GLU A 65 5.13 -10.34 4.03
C GLU A 65 4.59 -10.91 5.35
N HIS A 66 5.39 -11.75 6.01
CA HIS A 66 5.06 -12.26 7.33
C HIS A 66 4.93 -11.13 8.36
N LYS A 67 5.87 -10.17 8.39
CA LYS A 67 5.83 -9.03 9.31
C LYS A 67 4.56 -8.19 9.13
N VAL A 68 4.21 -7.86 7.89
CA VAL A 68 3.03 -7.05 7.55
C VAL A 68 1.73 -7.71 8.02
N GLN A 69 1.65 -9.04 8.00
CA GLN A 69 0.44 -9.77 8.41
C GLN A 69 0.32 -10.02 9.92
N HIS A 70 1.35 -9.74 10.71
CA HIS A 70 1.43 -10.10 12.13
C HIS A 70 1.88 -8.93 13.03
N LEU A 71 1.55 -7.69 12.65
CA LEU A 71 1.79 -6.50 13.47
C LEU A 71 0.93 -6.55 14.73
N THR A 72 1.48 -6.11 15.87
CA THR A 72 0.80 -6.23 17.18
C THR A 72 0.29 -4.91 17.74
N HIS A 73 0.76 -3.79 17.21
CA HIS A 73 0.34 -2.44 17.62
C HIS A 73 -0.46 -1.75 16.50
N ILE A 74 -1.23 -0.73 16.89
CA ILE A 74 -1.93 0.16 15.96
C ILE A 74 -1.56 1.59 16.33
N THR A 75 -1.11 2.36 15.34
CA THR A 75 -0.85 3.80 15.46
C THR A 75 -1.83 4.53 14.54
N LYS A 76 -2.66 5.39 15.10
CA LYS A 76 -3.65 6.17 14.37
C LYS A 76 -3.03 7.45 13.84
N ILE A 77 -3.00 7.62 12.53
CA ILE A 77 -2.49 8.82 11.88
C ILE A 77 -3.60 9.53 11.13
N ALA A 78 -3.79 10.81 11.40
CA ALA A 78 -4.67 11.67 10.62
C ALA A 78 -3.88 12.34 9.49
N LEU A 79 -4.29 12.14 8.23
CA LEU A 79 -3.74 12.84 7.07
C LEU A 79 -4.69 13.96 6.65
N VAL A 80 -4.28 15.22 6.82
CA VAL A 80 -5.10 16.40 6.46
C VAL A 80 -4.67 16.93 5.10
N GLY A 81 -5.31 16.43 4.04
CA GLY A 81 -4.90 16.62 2.65
C GLY A 81 -5.90 17.42 1.82
N LYS A 82 -5.43 18.01 0.71
CA LYS A 82 -6.29 18.73 -0.26
C LYS A 82 -7.18 17.79 -1.11
N TYR A 83 -6.66 16.62 -1.48
CA TYR A 83 -7.32 15.67 -2.38
C TYR A 83 -7.53 14.30 -1.73
N VAL A 84 -8.28 14.21 -0.63
CA VAL A 84 -8.48 12.91 0.02
C VAL A 84 -9.58 12.04 -0.59
N ALA A 85 -10.43 12.62 -1.44
CA ALA A 85 -11.42 11.88 -2.23
C ALA A 85 -10.77 10.95 -3.26
N LEU A 86 -9.53 11.25 -3.69
CA LEU A 86 -8.73 10.38 -4.54
C LEU A 86 -7.65 9.72 -3.67
N LYS A 87 -7.90 8.50 -3.20
CA LYS A 87 -6.96 7.76 -2.32
C LYS A 87 -5.55 7.68 -2.91
N ASP A 88 -5.44 7.62 -4.23
CA ASP A 88 -4.16 7.51 -4.94
C ASP A 88 -3.32 8.80 -4.90
N ALA A 89 -3.92 9.96 -4.60
CA ALA A 89 -3.19 11.23 -4.53
C ALA A 89 -2.08 11.22 -3.45
N TYR A 90 -2.21 10.33 -2.46
CA TYR A 90 -1.27 10.18 -1.36
C TYR A 90 -0.71 8.77 -1.24
N ILE A 91 -0.75 7.96 -2.30
CA ILE A 91 -0.30 6.56 -2.24
C ILE A 91 1.12 6.43 -1.71
N SER A 92 2.07 7.23 -2.21
CA SER A 92 3.47 7.18 -1.74
C SER A 92 3.62 7.60 -0.28
N VAL A 93 2.78 8.54 0.20
CA VAL A 93 2.80 8.98 1.61
C VAL A 93 2.23 7.89 2.51
N ALA A 94 1.11 7.29 2.11
CA ALA A 94 0.48 6.21 2.85
C ALA A 94 1.37 4.97 2.94
N GLU A 95 1.99 4.56 1.83
CA GLU A 95 2.90 3.40 1.81
C GLU A 95 4.21 3.67 2.57
N ALA A 96 4.76 4.88 2.51
CA ALA A 96 5.92 5.26 3.32
C ALA A 96 5.62 5.19 4.83
N LEU A 97 4.44 5.67 5.25
CA LEU A 97 4.00 5.56 6.65
C LEU A 97 3.84 4.11 7.08
N LYS A 98 3.14 3.28 6.28
CA LYS A 98 2.99 1.84 6.58
C LYS A 98 4.34 1.14 6.69
N HIS A 99 5.24 1.37 5.74
CA HIS A 99 6.60 0.84 5.79
C HIS A 99 7.36 1.24 7.07
N ALA A 100 7.21 2.49 7.51
CA ALA A 100 7.78 2.94 8.79
C ALA A 100 7.13 2.20 9.98
N GLY A 101 5.81 2.00 9.95
CA GLY A 101 5.08 1.23 10.95
C GLY A 101 5.57 -0.22 11.08
N TYR A 102 5.87 -0.88 9.96
CA TYR A 102 6.38 -2.25 9.95
C TYR A 102 7.67 -2.41 10.76
N TYR A 103 8.56 -1.42 10.69
CA TYR A 103 9.80 -1.42 11.47
C TYR A 103 9.53 -1.38 12.98
N TRP A 104 8.48 -0.66 13.40
CA TRP A 104 8.10 -0.49 14.81
C TRP A 104 7.02 -1.47 15.28
N ASP A 105 6.74 -2.53 14.52
CA ASP A 105 5.67 -3.51 14.82
C ASP A 105 4.26 -2.91 14.96
N SER A 106 4.00 -1.81 14.25
CA SER A 106 2.71 -1.13 14.27
C SER A 106 2.06 -1.12 12.90
N ASP A 107 0.78 -1.50 12.86
CA ASP A 107 -0.09 -1.16 11.75
C ASP A 107 -0.44 0.33 11.80
N ILE A 108 -0.48 0.98 10.65
CA ILE A 108 -0.81 2.41 10.54
C ILE A 108 -2.28 2.52 10.11
N ASP A 109 -3.13 2.92 11.06
CA ASP A 109 -4.52 3.28 10.78
C ASP A 109 -4.58 4.72 10.27
N LEU A 110 -4.52 4.86 8.95
CA LEU A 110 -4.48 6.15 8.27
C LEU A 110 -5.89 6.64 7.93
N GLN A 111 -6.36 7.66 8.65
CA GLN A 111 -7.62 8.35 8.37
C GLN A 111 -7.33 9.62 7.59
N MET A 112 -8.04 9.83 6.47
CA MET A 112 -7.80 10.98 5.60
C MET A 112 -8.92 12.01 5.73
N PHE A 113 -8.54 13.27 5.99
CA PHE A 113 -9.44 14.41 6.15
C PHE A 113 -9.25 15.40 5.03
N GLN A 114 -10.35 15.90 4.46
CA GLN A 114 -10.31 17.00 3.49
C GLN A 114 -9.93 18.27 4.24
N ALA A 115 -8.83 18.90 3.84
CA ALA A 115 -8.36 20.12 4.47
C ALA A 115 -9.36 21.30 4.35
N GLU A 116 -10.28 21.26 3.40
CA GLU A 116 -11.35 22.28 3.27
C GLU A 116 -12.45 22.14 4.33
N ASP A 117 -12.60 20.95 4.91
CA ASP A 117 -13.60 20.66 5.94
C ASP A 117 -13.04 20.87 7.36
N VAL A 118 -11.74 21.15 7.49
CA VAL A 118 -11.07 21.41 8.76
C VAL A 118 -10.94 22.91 9.00
N ASN A 119 -11.28 23.36 10.21
CA ASN A 119 -11.13 24.75 10.65
C ASN A 119 -10.93 24.82 12.17
N ASP A 120 -10.72 26.04 12.66
CA ASP A 120 -10.43 26.32 14.07
C ASP A 120 -11.52 25.85 15.04
N ASP A 121 -12.78 25.83 14.59
CA ASP A 121 -13.93 25.48 15.42
C ASP A 121 -14.14 23.97 15.54
N ASN A 122 -13.67 23.18 14.57
CA ASN A 122 -13.93 21.73 14.52
C ASN A 122 -12.68 20.84 14.62
N VAL A 123 -11.47 21.41 14.46
CA VAL A 123 -10.22 20.64 14.38
C VAL A 123 -10.00 19.71 15.58
N GLU A 124 -10.32 20.17 16.79
CA GLU A 124 -10.21 19.34 18.00
C GLU A 124 -11.12 18.12 17.91
N SER A 125 -12.40 18.32 17.56
CA SER A 125 -13.36 17.22 17.46
C SER A 125 -13.00 16.20 16.37
N LEU A 126 -12.32 16.64 15.30
CA LEU A 126 -11.92 15.78 14.18
C LEU A 126 -10.64 15.02 14.46
N LEU A 127 -9.66 15.67 15.10
CA LEU A 127 -8.29 15.15 15.22
C LEU A 127 -7.94 14.64 16.62
N GLN A 128 -8.83 14.80 17.61
CA GLN A 128 -8.66 14.22 18.93
C GLN A 128 -8.56 12.70 18.87
N GLY A 129 -7.59 12.13 19.60
CA GLY A 129 -7.41 10.69 19.73
C GLY A 129 -6.61 10.04 18.59
N PHE A 130 -6.05 10.83 17.68
CA PHE A 130 -4.99 10.40 16.78
C PHE A 130 -3.62 10.52 17.47
N ASP A 131 -2.72 9.57 17.17
CA ASP A 131 -1.37 9.53 17.73
C ASP A 131 -0.41 10.44 16.94
N GLY A 132 -0.79 10.84 15.72
CA GLY A 132 -0.03 11.76 14.89
C GLY A 132 -0.86 12.40 13.79
N ILE A 133 -0.47 13.61 13.39
CA ILE A 133 -1.10 14.38 12.33
C ILE A 133 -0.07 14.62 11.22
N LEU A 134 -0.38 14.17 10.00
CA LEU A 134 0.42 14.39 8.81
C LEU A 134 -0.29 15.42 7.91
N VAL A 135 0.39 16.53 7.65
CA VAL A 135 -0.06 17.55 6.70
C VAL A 135 0.84 17.49 5.46
N PRO A 136 0.40 16.86 4.35
CA PRO A 136 1.23 16.72 3.17
C PRO A 136 1.29 18.04 2.38
N GLY A 137 2.13 18.07 1.35
CA GLY A 137 2.13 19.17 0.37
C GLY A 137 0.76 19.38 -0.27
N GLY A 138 0.47 20.61 -0.71
CA GLY A 138 -0.74 20.92 -1.47
C GLY A 138 -0.47 22.10 -2.37
N PHE A 139 -0.70 21.92 -3.67
CA PHE A 139 -0.49 22.98 -4.65
C PHE A 139 -1.68 23.95 -4.68
N GLY A 140 -1.40 25.26 -4.69
CA GLY A 140 -2.41 26.33 -4.70
C GLY A 140 -3.09 26.55 -3.34
N ASP A 141 -4.03 27.50 -3.29
CA ASP A 141 -4.50 28.10 -2.02
C ASP A 141 -5.65 27.32 -1.35
N ARG A 142 -6.23 26.35 -2.06
CA ARG A 142 -7.36 25.55 -1.60
C ARG A 142 -6.97 24.65 -0.41
N GLY A 143 -7.74 24.74 0.68
CA GLY A 143 -7.51 23.97 1.92
C GLY A 143 -6.34 24.47 2.77
N LEU A 144 -5.80 25.67 2.51
CA LEU A 144 -4.70 26.24 3.27
C LEU A 144 -5.05 26.43 4.75
N GLU A 145 -6.18 27.09 5.04
CA GLU A 145 -6.59 27.42 6.41
C GLU A 145 -6.79 26.17 7.27
N GLY A 146 -7.42 25.11 6.74
CA GLY A 146 -7.59 23.87 7.50
C GLY A 146 -6.28 23.13 7.76
N LYS A 147 -5.29 23.23 6.86
CA LYS A 147 -3.93 22.74 7.14
C LYS A 147 -3.26 23.53 8.26
N ILE A 148 -3.41 24.85 8.27
CA ILE A 148 -2.89 25.71 9.34
C ILE A 148 -3.57 25.36 10.68
N ALA A 149 -4.89 25.20 10.69
CA ALA A 149 -5.66 24.80 11.86
C ALA A 149 -5.18 23.45 12.42
N ALA A 150 -4.99 22.44 11.56
CA ALA A 150 -4.47 21.13 11.94
C ALA A 150 -3.05 21.20 12.53
N ILE A 151 -2.14 21.97 11.92
CA ILE A 151 -0.77 22.16 12.44
C ILE A 151 -0.81 22.86 13.80
N ARG A 152 -1.66 23.89 13.95
CA ARG A 152 -1.78 24.62 15.22
C ARG A 152 -2.31 23.70 16.33
N TYR A 153 -3.36 22.94 16.04
CA TYR A 153 -3.92 21.95 16.96
C TYR A 153 -2.86 20.92 17.42
N ALA A 154 -2.10 20.36 16.47
CA ALA A 154 -1.05 19.39 16.74
C ALA A 154 0.12 19.94 17.59
N ARG A 155 0.32 21.26 17.58
CA ARG A 155 1.41 21.91 18.33
C ARG A 155 1.01 22.25 19.76
N GLU A 156 -0.28 22.45 19.99
CA GLU A 156 -0.83 22.99 21.25
C GLU A 156 -1.43 21.90 22.15
N ASN A 157 -1.51 20.65 21.68
CA ASN A 157 -1.98 19.46 22.40
C ASN A 157 -0.99 18.30 22.28
#